data_AF-A0A960JGN3-F1
#
_entry.id   AF-A0A960JGN3-F1
#
_cell.length_a   1.000
_cell.length_b   1.000
_cell.length_c   1.000
_cell.angle_alpha   90.00
_cell.angle_beta   90.00
_cell.angle_gamma   90.00
#
_symmetry.space_group_name_H-M   'P 1'
#
loop_
_entity.id
_entity.type
_entity.pdbx_description
1 polymer ?
#
loop_
_entity_poly.entity_id
_entity_poly.type
_entity_poly.pdbx_seq_one_letter_code
_entity_poly.pdbx_strand_id
1 'polypeptide(L)'
;MKYSFKVIALIAFAFFALNCGGSSDPATPVETLKAYTTAVKLKDVKMMKMLLSEASLKLHAEQAKAQNVSVDEIVQRETLFSAGQRVFDYRNEKIDGDKATVEVKNDIGGWDIVYFVKEAGLWKIDKKGFSDEIINQNEEAERKLDEQIESQREDANSNSETTDTAQSNTNGAAPDPNATASPNATPEPNATSDPKKPATTPIIQGSPPE
;
A
#
# COMPACT_ATOMS: atom_id res chain seq x y z
N MET A 1 40.17 -12.13 61.95
CA MET A 1 40.43 -12.01 60.50
C MET A 1 39.11 -11.70 59.81
N LYS A 2 38.99 -10.50 59.25
CA LYS A 2 37.72 -9.80 58.92
C LYS A 2 37.61 -9.46 57.43
N TYR A 3 37.96 -10.40 56.54
CA TYR A 3 38.01 -10.13 55.09
C TYR A 3 37.33 -11.18 54.20
N SER A 4 36.46 -12.03 54.74
CA SER A 4 35.89 -13.16 53.97
C SER A 4 34.47 -12.94 53.43
N PHE A 5 33.86 -11.77 53.66
CA PHE A 5 32.46 -11.52 53.24
C PHE A 5 32.30 -10.46 52.13
N LYS A 6 33.32 -9.63 51.87
CA LYS A 6 33.25 -8.58 50.85
C LYS A 6 33.73 -8.99 49.46
N VAL A 7 34.41 -10.14 49.33
CA VAL A 7 34.92 -10.62 48.04
C VAL A 7 33.85 -11.39 47.25
N ILE A 8 32.88 -12.00 47.94
CA ILE A 8 31.79 -12.75 47.28
C ILE A 8 30.74 -11.80 46.68
N ALA A 9 30.57 -10.59 47.23
CA ALA A 9 29.64 -9.58 46.69
C ALA A 9 30.14 -8.91 45.40
N LEU A 10 31.43 -9.04 45.04
CA LEU A 10 32.01 -8.43 43.84
C LEU A 10 32.06 -9.37 42.61
N ILE A 11 31.80 -10.67 42.79
CA ILE A 11 31.78 -11.67 41.70
C ILE A 11 30.36 -11.92 41.17
N ALA A 12 29.33 -11.39 41.84
CA ALA A 12 27.93 -11.50 41.37
C ALA A 12 27.54 -10.45 40.31
N PHE A 13 28.42 -9.50 39.97
CA PHE A 13 28.11 -8.42 39.01
C PHE A 13 28.74 -8.60 37.62
N ALA A 14 29.49 -9.69 37.38
CA ALA A 14 30.24 -9.89 36.14
C ALA A 14 29.61 -10.92 35.16
N PHE A 15 28.39 -11.42 35.43
CA PHE A 15 27.75 -12.48 34.62
C PHE A 15 26.39 -12.11 34.04
N PHE A 16 26.12 -10.82 33.79
CA PHE A 16 24.86 -10.39 33.13
C PHE A 16 25.03 -9.82 31.71
N ALA A 17 26.17 -10.05 31.06
CA ALA A 17 26.45 -9.50 29.72
C ALA A 17 26.44 -10.53 28.57
N LEU A 18 25.97 -11.76 28.78
CA LEU A 18 25.96 -12.80 27.74
C LEU A 18 24.71 -13.69 27.74
N ASN A 19 23.52 -13.09 27.88
CA ASN A 19 22.28 -13.75 27.45
C ASN A 19 21.74 -13.13 26.16
N CYS A 20 22.60 -13.04 25.15
CA CYS A 20 22.18 -12.85 23.76
C CYS A 20 21.96 -14.25 23.15
N GLY A 21 20.98 -14.96 23.69
CA GLY A 21 20.66 -16.34 23.36
C GLY A 21 19.42 -16.42 22.49
N GLY A 22 19.62 -16.51 21.17
CA GLY A 22 18.88 -17.49 20.36
C GLY A 22 17.51 -17.09 19.81
N SER A 23 17.35 -15.87 19.32
CA SER A 23 16.44 -15.58 18.20
C SER A 23 17.22 -14.68 17.26
N SER A 24 17.89 -15.27 16.26
CA SER A 24 18.55 -14.44 15.24
C SER A 24 17.44 -13.69 14.51
N ASP A 25 17.31 -12.40 14.80
CA ASP A 25 16.46 -11.54 13.99
C ASP A 25 16.83 -11.73 12.51
N PRO A 26 15.85 -11.73 11.59
CA PRO A 26 16.14 -11.94 10.18
C PRO A 26 17.19 -10.93 9.70
N ALA A 27 18.31 -11.45 9.18
CA ALA A 27 19.47 -10.65 8.84
C ALA A 27 19.33 -10.00 7.46
N THR A 28 18.45 -10.54 6.61
CA THR A 28 18.20 -10.10 5.23
C THR A 28 16.71 -9.82 4.97
N PRO A 29 16.38 -8.96 3.99
CA PRO A 29 14.99 -8.72 3.57
C PRO A 29 14.22 -10.01 3.23
N VAL A 30 14.85 -10.94 2.51
CA VAL A 30 14.23 -12.23 2.17
C VAL A 30 13.96 -13.10 3.39
N GLU A 31 14.82 -13.08 4.41
CA GLU A 31 14.58 -13.78 5.68
C GLU A 31 13.44 -13.14 6.47
N THR A 32 13.36 -11.81 6.49
CA THR A 32 12.23 -11.08 7.09
C THR A 32 10.93 -11.50 6.42
N LEU A 33 10.92 -11.61 5.09
CA LEU A 33 9.74 -12.01 4.35
C LEU A 33 9.31 -13.45 4.65
N LYS A 34 10.26 -14.38 4.73
CA LYS A 34 10.00 -15.78 5.12
C LYS A 34 9.47 -15.88 6.55
N ALA A 35 10.04 -15.11 7.47
CA ALA A 35 9.56 -15.02 8.85
C ALA A 35 8.12 -14.48 8.90
N TYR A 36 7.81 -13.46 8.10
CA TYR A 36 6.47 -12.89 7.99
C TYR A 36 5.48 -13.91 7.41
N THR A 37 5.84 -14.60 6.32
CA THR A 37 5.02 -15.69 5.76
C THR A 37 4.72 -16.78 6.79
N THR A 38 5.71 -17.13 7.63
CA THR A 38 5.53 -18.10 8.71
C THR A 38 4.59 -17.57 9.78
N ALA A 39 4.76 -16.32 10.20
CA ALA A 39 3.89 -15.65 11.16
C ALA A 39 2.43 -15.59 10.67
N VAL A 40 2.20 -15.29 9.39
CA VAL A 40 0.88 -15.31 8.76
C VAL A 40 0.26 -16.70 8.84
N LYS A 41 1.00 -17.76 8.45
CA LYS A 41 0.52 -19.16 8.50
C LYS A 41 0.15 -19.60 9.90
N LEU A 42 0.93 -19.18 10.90
CA LEU A 42 0.70 -19.49 12.31
C LEU A 42 -0.29 -18.54 12.99
N LYS A 43 -0.78 -17.52 12.28
CA LYS A 43 -1.59 -16.40 12.84
C LYS A 43 -0.90 -15.73 14.04
N ASP A 44 0.43 -15.65 14.02
CA ASP A 44 1.21 -14.99 15.06
C ASP A 44 1.21 -13.46 14.83
N VAL A 45 0.16 -12.81 15.32
CA VAL A 45 -0.04 -11.36 15.16
C VAL A 45 1.09 -10.56 15.80
N LYS A 46 1.68 -11.05 16.90
CA LYS A 46 2.81 -10.40 17.53
C LYS A 46 4.00 -10.38 16.59
N MET A 47 4.38 -11.52 16.02
CA MET A 47 5.48 -11.61 15.07
C MET A 47 5.18 -10.81 13.79
N MET A 48 3.96 -10.86 13.27
CA MET A 48 3.55 -10.04 12.12
C MET A 48 3.77 -8.55 12.40
N LYS A 49 3.38 -8.04 13.57
CA LYS A 49 3.59 -6.64 13.94
C LYS A 49 5.07 -6.27 14.05
N MET A 50 5.89 -7.14 14.65
CA MET A 50 7.33 -6.85 14.80
C MET A 50 8.07 -6.74 13.47
N LEU A 51 7.60 -7.46 12.44
CA LEU A 51 8.19 -7.47 11.10
C LEU A 51 7.65 -6.36 10.19
N LEU A 52 6.68 -5.56 10.64
CA LEU A 52 6.16 -4.41 9.90
C LEU A 52 6.89 -3.13 10.31
N SER A 53 7.14 -2.25 9.34
CA SER A 53 7.72 -0.92 9.57
C SER A 53 6.84 -0.10 10.52
N GLU A 54 7.44 0.86 11.22
CA GLU A 54 6.67 1.77 12.08
C GLU A 54 5.61 2.53 11.26
N ALA A 55 5.97 2.95 10.05
CA ALA A 55 5.07 3.60 9.10
C ALA A 55 3.89 2.70 8.72
N SER A 56 4.12 1.41 8.48
CA SER A 56 3.06 0.43 8.20
C SER A 56 2.13 0.21 9.38
N LEU A 57 2.68 0.15 10.60
CA LEU A 57 1.87 0.02 11.82
C LEU A 57 1.02 1.27 12.08
N LYS A 58 1.55 2.45 11.80
CA LYS A 58 0.80 3.71 11.89
C LYS A 58 -0.37 3.73 10.91
N LEU A 59 -0.14 3.33 9.65
CA LEU A 59 -1.19 3.18 8.63
C LEU A 59 -2.30 2.23 9.12
N HIS A 60 -1.93 1.05 9.62
CA HIS A 60 -2.91 0.10 10.18
C HIS A 60 -3.64 0.66 11.40
N ALA A 61 -2.99 1.48 12.24
CA ALA A 61 -3.62 2.09 13.41
C ALA A 61 -4.65 3.15 13.02
N GLU A 62 -4.35 3.97 12.01
CA GLU A 62 -5.29 4.94 11.44
C GLU A 62 -6.50 4.23 10.82
N GLN A 63 -6.26 3.13 10.10
CA GLN A 63 -7.33 2.31 9.56
C GLN A 63 -8.19 1.63 10.64
N ALA A 64 -7.55 1.05 11.65
CA ALA A 64 -8.24 0.41 12.77
C ALA A 64 -9.18 1.41 13.47
N LYS A 65 -8.68 2.64 13.69
CA LYS A 65 -9.47 3.75 14.23
C LYS A 65 -10.65 4.11 13.33
N ALA A 66 -10.44 4.21 12.02
CA ALA A 66 -11.51 4.53 11.06
C ALA A 66 -12.61 3.46 11.02
N GLN A 67 -12.24 2.19 11.23
CA GLN A 67 -13.16 1.06 11.17
C GLN A 67 -13.70 0.62 12.54
N ASN A 68 -13.28 1.28 13.62
CA ASN A 68 -13.62 0.90 15.00
C ASN A 68 -13.26 -0.56 15.35
N VAL A 69 -12.10 -1.02 14.86
CA VAL A 69 -11.53 -2.34 15.15
C VAL A 69 -10.15 -2.20 15.79
N SER A 70 -9.56 -3.32 16.22
CA SER A 70 -8.21 -3.31 16.77
C SER A 70 -7.14 -3.29 15.66
N VAL A 71 -5.96 -2.75 15.97
CA VAL A 71 -4.79 -2.82 15.06
C VAL A 71 -4.43 -4.26 14.74
N ASP A 72 -4.55 -5.15 15.72
CA ASP A 72 -4.25 -6.57 15.59
C ASP A 72 -5.18 -7.25 14.56
N GLU A 73 -6.45 -6.87 14.53
CA GLU A 73 -7.41 -7.32 13.53
C GLU A 73 -7.05 -6.84 12.12
N ILE A 74 -6.64 -5.57 11.97
CA ILE A 74 -6.16 -5.05 10.69
C ILE A 74 -4.91 -5.80 10.23
N VAL A 75 -3.92 -5.98 11.12
CA VAL A 75 -2.69 -6.72 10.79
C VAL A 75 -2.98 -8.16 10.35
N GLN A 76 -3.95 -8.82 11.00
CA GLN A 76 -4.33 -10.19 10.68
C GLN A 76 -5.10 -10.29 9.35
N ARG A 77 -5.92 -9.29 9.02
CA ARG A 77 -6.76 -9.30 7.81
C ARG A 77 -5.98 -8.83 6.58
N GLU A 78 -5.09 -7.87 6.73
CA GLU A 78 -4.36 -7.24 5.64
C GLU A 78 -2.97 -7.83 5.49
N THR A 79 -2.89 -9.12 5.22
CA THR A 79 -1.60 -9.78 4.98
C THR A 79 -1.12 -9.48 3.57
N LEU A 80 0.21 -9.54 3.36
CA LEU A 80 0.80 -9.40 2.00
C LEU A 80 0.35 -10.51 1.03
N PHE A 81 -0.19 -11.61 1.56
CA PHE A 81 -0.48 -12.83 0.82
C PHE A 81 -1.95 -13.20 1.00
N SER A 82 -2.52 -13.83 -0.02
CA SER A 82 -3.87 -14.39 0.09
C SER A 82 -3.88 -15.55 1.08
N ALA A 83 -4.99 -15.73 1.82
CA ALA A 83 -5.10 -16.79 2.83
C ALA A 83 -4.91 -18.21 2.26
N GLY A 84 -5.07 -18.38 0.95
CA GLY A 84 -4.90 -19.65 0.24
C GLY A 84 -3.50 -19.86 -0.36
N GLN A 85 -2.60 -18.87 -0.30
CA GLN A 85 -1.30 -18.96 -0.96
C GLN A 85 -0.41 -20.01 -0.27
N ARG A 86 0.01 -21.04 -1.04
CA ARG A 86 0.86 -22.14 -0.56
C ARG A 86 2.28 -22.08 -1.11
N VAL A 87 2.45 -21.48 -2.29
CA VAL A 87 3.73 -21.37 -2.99
C VAL A 87 4.32 -20.00 -2.69
N PHE A 88 5.57 -19.99 -2.23
CA PHE A 88 6.35 -18.80 -1.96
C PHE A 88 7.73 -19.01 -2.56
N ASP A 89 7.91 -18.51 -3.78
CA ASP A 89 9.24 -18.37 -4.38
C ASP A 89 9.68 -16.93 -4.20
N TYR A 90 10.97 -16.74 -3.92
CA TYR A 90 11.57 -15.42 -3.70
C TYR A 90 12.74 -15.23 -4.66
N ARG A 91 12.87 -14.04 -5.24
CA ARG A 91 14.00 -13.70 -6.13
C ARG A 91 14.32 -12.21 -6.12
N ASN A 92 15.36 -11.85 -6.84
CA ASN A 92 15.73 -10.47 -7.17
C ASN A 92 15.77 -9.54 -5.95
N GLU A 93 16.39 -10.00 -4.86
CA GLU A 93 16.63 -9.14 -3.71
C GLU A 93 17.57 -8.00 -4.11
N LYS A 94 17.15 -6.77 -3.85
CA LYS A 94 17.93 -5.55 -4.09
C LYS A 94 17.99 -4.76 -2.79
N ILE A 95 19.20 -4.41 -2.36
CA ILE A 95 19.44 -3.63 -1.15
C ILE A 95 20.09 -2.32 -1.55
N ASP A 96 19.49 -1.20 -1.12
CA ASP A 96 19.99 0.15 -1.33
C ASP A 96 20.00 0.89 0.03
N GLY A 97 21.15 0.85 0.70
CA GLY A 97 21.33 1.39 2.04
C GLY A 97 20.35 0.78 3.05
N ASP A 98 19.44 1.61 3.55
CA ASP A 98 18.40 1.22 4.53
C ASP A 98 17.06 0.85 3.87
N LYS A 99 17.01 0.73 2.54
CA LYS A 99 15.84 0.26 1.79
C LYS A 99 16.17 -1.01 1.04
N ALA A 100 15.16 -1.84 0.80
CA ALA A 100 15.32 -3.02 -0.04
C ALA A 100 14.02 -3.42 -0.73
N THR A 101 14.15 -4.23 -1.78
CA THR A 101 13.02 -4.88 -2.45
C THR A 101 13.29 -6.37 -2.63
N VAL A 102 12.22 -7.17 -2.56
CA VAL A 102 12.25 -8.61 -2.86
C VAL A 102 11.04 -8.93 -3.73
N GLU A 103 11.26 -9.68 -4.81
CA GLU A 103 10.16 -10.22 -5.61
C GLU A 103 9.67 -11.53 -5.01
N VAL A 104 8.36 -11.64 -4.84
CA VAL A 104 7.68 -12.85 -4.35
C VAL A 104 6.67 -13.34 -5.37
N LYS A 105 6.66 -14.64 -5.62
CA LYS A 105 5.70 -15.24 -6.54
C LYS A 105 4.31 -15.31 -5.90
N ASN A 106 3.28 -14.88 -6.63
CA ASN A 106 1.89 -14.94 -6.19
C ASN A 106 1.17 -16.21 -6.69
N ASP A 107 -0.08 -16.39 -6.25
CA ASP A 107 -0.89 -17.58 -6.54
C ASP A 107 -1.31 -17.71 -8.01
N ILE A 108 -1.36 -16.60 -8.76
CA ILE A 108 -1.59 -16.58 -10.21
C ILE A 108 -0.30 -16.72 -11.04
N GLY A 109 0.85 -16.93 -10.40
CA GLY A 109 2.15 -17.18 -11.04
C GLY A 109 2.93 -15.92 -11.47
N GLY A 110 2.41 -14.73 -11.15
CA GLY A 110 3.11 -13.46 -11.28
C GLY A 110 4.12 -13.22 -10.15
N TRP A 111 4.82 -12.10 -10.22
CA TRP A 111 5.82 -11.68 -9.23
C TRP A 111 5.47 -10.31 -8.69
N ASP A 112 5.20 -10.23 -7.39
CA ASP A 112 4.91 -8.99 -6.68
C ASP A 112 6.18 -8.48 -6.02
N ILE A 113 6.37 -7.16 -5.99
CA ILE A 113 7.52 -6.53 -5.32
C ILE A 113 7.13 -6.17 -3.89
N VAL A 114 7.87 -6.68 -2.92
CA VAL A 114 7.73 -6.31 -1.51
C VAL A 114 8.85 -5.35 -1.12
N TYR A 115 8.48 -4.25 -0.47
CA TYR A 115 9.38 -3.19 -0.04
C TYR A 115 9.76 -3.35 1.42
N PHE A 116 10.99 -2.99 1.74
CA PHE A 116 11.55 -3.07 3.08
C PHE A 116 12.28 -1.79 3.45
N VAL A 117 12.29 -1.52 4.76
CA VAL A 117 13.12 -0.50 5.39
C VAL A 117 13.88 -1.11 6.56
N LYS A 118 15.09 -0.63 6.81
CA LYS A 118 15.92 -1.01 7.95
C LYS A 118 15.69 -0.05 9.09
N GLU A 119 15.13 -0.55 10.19
CA GLU A 119 14.87 0.23 11.41
C GLU A 119 15.63 -0.40 12.57
N ALA A 120 16.45 0.40 13.27
CA ALA A 120 17.27 -0.08 14.40
C ALA A 120 18.11 -1.33 14.07
N GLY A 121 18.61 -1.42 12.83
CA GLY A 121 19.41 -2.55 12.35
C GLY A 121 18.60 -3.75 11.84
N LEU A 122 17.27 -3.72 11.93
CA LEU A 122 16.36 -4.80 11.57
C LEU A 122 15.58 -4.49 10.29
N TRP A 123 15.52 -5.46 9.39
CA TRP A 123 14.70 -5.33 8.17
C TRP A 123 13.22 -5.54 8.49
N LYS A 124 12.39 -4.61 8.02
CA LYS A 124 10.93 -4.62 8.20
C LYS A 124 10.21 -4.33 6.89
N ILE A 125 9.04 -4.91 6.74
CA ILE A 125 8.16 -4.74 5.58
C ILE A 125 7.55 -3.34 5.61
N ASP A 126 7.69 -2.58 4.53
CA ASP A 126 7.24 -1.21 4.40
C ASP A 126 6.07 -1.06 3.42
N LYS A 127 4.87 -1.37 3.89
CA LYS A 127 3.64 -1.24 3.11
C LYS A 127 3.29 0.22 2.80
N LYS A 128 3.51 1.13 3.76
CA LYS A 128 3.23 2.54 3.55
C LYS A 128 4.18 3.12 2.50
N GLY A 129 5.48 2.85 2.61
CA GLY A 129 6.45 3.29 1.62
C GLY A 129 6.15 2.77 0.22
N PHE A 130 5.65 1.54 0.09
CA PHE A 130 5.16 1.02 -1.19
C PHE A 130 4.01 1.86 -1.76
N SER A 131 2.96 2.13 -0.97
CA SER A 131 1.82 2.93 -1.41
C SER A 131 2.24 4.35 -1.81
N ASP A 132 3.10 4.98 -1.01
CA ASP A 132 3.61 6.33 -1.28
C ASP A 132 4.43 6.36 -2.58
N GLU A 133 5.27 5.34 -2.83
CA GLU A 133 6.08 5.23 -4.05
C GLU A 133 5.19 5.09 -5.29
N ILE A 134 4.15 4.26 -5.24
CA ILE A 134 3.21 4.11 -6.37
C ILE A 134 2.47 5.43 -6.66
N ILE A 135 2.06 6.15 -5.63
CA ILE A 135 1.42 7.46 -5.80
C ILE A 135 2.38 8.44 -6.48
N ASN A 136 3.62 8.54 -5.98
CA ASN A 136 4.62 9.44 -6.54
C ASN A 136 4.99 9.07 -7.99
N GLN A 137 5.10 7.79 -8.32
CA GLN A 137 5.35 7.33 -9.69
C GLN A 137 4.22 7.69 -10.65
N ASN A 138 2.96 7.57 -10.20
CA ASN A 138 1.81 7.96 -11.01
C ASN A 138 1.77 9.48 -11.23
N GLU A 139 1.97 10.28 -10.17
CA GLU A 139 2.01 11.74 -10.28
C GLU A 139 3.14 12.22 -11.22
N GLU A 140 4.31 11.60 -11.17
CA GLU A 140 5.41 11.94 -12.07
C GLU A 140 5.11 11.50 -13.52
N ALA A 141 4.47 10.36 -13.72
CA ALA A 141 4.06 9.88 -15.04
C ALA A 141 3.00 10.81 -15.66
N GLU A 142 2.03 11.27 -14.88
CA GLU A 142 1.03 12.25 -15.29
C GLU A 142 1.68 13.59 -15.66
N ARG A 143 2.61 14.10 -14.84
CA ARG A 143 3.33 15.33 -15.16
C ARG A 143 4.12 15.22 -16.47
N LYS A 144 4.80 14.09 -16.70
CA LYS A 144 5.54 13.84 -17.94
C LYS A 144 4.62 13.72 -19.15
N LEU A 145 3.42 13.17 -18.98
CA LEU A 145 2.42 13.09 -20.04
C LEU A 145 1.94 14.50 -20.43
N ASP A 146 1.64 15.35 -19.46
CA ASP A 146 1.20 16.73 -19.69
C ASP A 146 2.28 17.56 -20.40
N GLU A 147 3.55 17.43 -19.96
CA GLU A 147 4.69 18.06 -20.62
C GLU A 147 4.83 17.60 -22.09
N GLN A 148 4.61 16.32 -22.38
CA GLN A 148 4.64 15.78 -23.74
C GLN A 148 3.47 16.25 -24.62
N ILE A 149 2.29 16.46 -24.03
CA ILE A 149 1.12 16.99 -24.75
C ILE A 149 1.35 18.45 -25.11
N GLU A 150 1.88 19.24 -24.18
CA GLU A 150 2.20 20.64 -24.43
C GLU A 150 3.27 20.77 -25.50
N SER A 151 4.37 20.01 -25.42
CA SER A 151 5.43 20.04 -26.44
C SER A 151 4.90 19.65 -27.83
N GLN A 152 4.02 18.64 -27.92
CA GLN A 152 3.42 18.25 -29.20
C GLN A 152 2.47 19.31 -29.77
N ARG A 153 1.81 20.10 -28.91
CA ARG A 153 0.96 21.23 -29.34
C ARG A 153 1.81 22.40 -29.84
N GLU A 154 2.93 22.70 -29.19
CA GLU A 154 3.89 23.71 -29.63
C GLU A 154 4.50 23.33 -31.00
N ASP A 155 4.89 22.07 -31.18
CA ASP A 155 5.41 21.56 -32.46
C ASP A 155 4.35 21.59 -33.59
N ALA A 156 3.09 21.27 -33.27
CA ALA A 156 1.99 21.33 -34.24
C ALA A 156 1.63 22.78 -34.65
N ASN A 157 1.74 23.73 -33.73
CA ASN A 157 1.48 25.14 -34.01
C ASN A 157 2.64 25.80 -34.79
N SER A 158 3.88 25.37 -34.54
CA SER A 158 5.08 25.79 -35.29
C SER A 158 5.07 25.34 -36.77
N ASN A 159 4.36 24.26 -37.12
CA ASN A 159 4.27 23.76 -38.50
C ASN A 159 3.05 24.29 -39.27
N SER A 160 2.19 25.11 -38.66
CA SER A 160 1.02 25.71 -39.32
C SER A 160 1.30 27.05 -40.02
N GLU A 161 2.54 27.55 -39.98
CA GLU A 161 2.90 28.87 -40.56
C GLU A 161 3.64 28.77 -41.91
N THR A 162 3.42 27.70 -42.70
CA THR A 162 3.81 27.66 -44.12
C THR A 162 2.90 26.77 -44.96
N THR A 163 1.62 27.13 -45.09
CA THR A 163 0.87 26.85 -46.33
C THR A 163 -0.29 27.81 -46.44
N ASP A 164 -0.07 28.91 -47.16
CA ASP A 164 -1.15 29.65 -47.77
C ASP A 164 -0.67 30.17 -49.13
N THR A 165 -1.08 29.53 -50.24
CA THR A 165 -1.42 30.20 -51.50
C THR A 165 -2.23 29.27 -52.44
N ALA A 166 -3.53 29.59 -52.49
CA ALA A 166 -4.45 29.60 -53.65
C ALA A 166 -4.88 28.30 -54.35
N GLN A 167 -6.20 28.02 -54.27
CA GLN A 167 -7.02 28.11 -55.49
C GLN A 167 -8.50 28.41 -55.21
N SER A 168 -8.95 29.51 -55.81
CA SER A 168 -10.33 30.00 -55.95
C SER A 168 -11.17 29.05 -56.80
N ASN A 169 -12.45 28.83 -56.42
CA ASN A 169 -13.53 28.97 -57.39
C ASN A 169 -14.91 29.18 -56.76
N THR A 170 -15.65 30.09 -57.38
CA THR A 170 -16.97 30.63 -57.05
C THR A 170 -18.11 29.73 -57.54
N ASN A 171 -19.24 29.72 -56.82
CA ASN A 171 -20.55 30.11 -57.38
C ASN A 171 -21.61 30.15 -56.28
N GLY A 172 -22.34 31.27 -56.22
CA GLY A 172 -23.33 31.56 -55.19
C GLY A 172 -24.75 31.08 -55.50
N ALA A 173 -25.58 31.08 -54.46
CA ALA A 173 -26.98 31.49 -54.48
C ALA A 173 -27.48 31.56 -53.01
N ALA A 174 -27.80 32.77 -52.55
CA ALA A 174 -28.73 33.04 -51.44
C ALA A 174 -30.18 32.82 -51.98
N PRO A 175 -31.26 32.66 -51.16
CA PRO A 175 -31.62 33.52 -50.02
C PRO A 175 -32.18 32.77 -48.77
N ASP A 176 -31.80 33.16 -47.55
CA ASP A 176 -32.55 34.04 -46.60
C ASP A 176 -33.36 33.20 -45.56
N PRO A 177 -33.89 33.75 -44.44
CA PRO A 177 -33.27 33.67 -43.12
C PRO A 177 -34.26 33.12 -42.07
N ASN A 178 -33.89 33.21 -40.79
CA ASN A 178 -34.77 33.19 -39.62
C ASN A 178 -34.91 31.85 -38.86
N ALA A 179 -34.36 31.85 -37.65
CA ALA A 179 -34.80 31.21 -36.39
C ALA A 179 -33.55 30.73 -35.63
N THR A 180 -32.85 31.61 -34.92
CA THR A 180 -33.11 31.91 -33.49
C THR A 180 -33.11 30.67 -32.61
N ALA A 181 -32.00 30.44 -31.91
CA ALA A 181 -31.95 30.37 -30.43
C ALA A 181 -30.71 29.61 -29.96
N SER A 182 -29.73 30.37 -29.47
CA SER A 182 -28.99 30.03 -28.24
C SER A 182 -29.99 30.16 -27.06
N PRO A 183 -29.77 29.65 -25.82
CA PRO A 183 -28.49 29.24 -25.26
C PRO A 183 -28.55 28.08 -24.23
N ASN A 184 -27.37 27.76 -23.67
CA ASN A 184 -27.11 27.46 -22.24
C ASN A 184 -27.87 26.30 -21.56
N ALA A 185 -27.13 25.34 -20.98
CA ALA A 185 -27.14 25.08 -19.53
C ALA A 185 -26.52 23.71 -19.22
N THR A 186 -25.46 23.74 -18.42
CA THR A 186 -25.14 22.73 -17.41
C THR A 186 -26.37 22.45 -16.53
N PRO A 187 -26.58 21.20 -16.08
CA PRO A 187 -26.97 21.01 -14.70
C PRO A 187 -25.93 20.22 -13.91
N GLU A 188 -25.69 20.78 -12.73
CA GLU A 188 -25.02 20.27 -11.54
C GLU A 188 -25.72 19.01 -10.93
N PRO A 189 -25.18 18.44 -9.83
CA PRO A 189 -25.39 17.06 -9.41
C PRO A 189 -26.73 16.85 -8.68
N ASN A 190 -27.12 15.59 -8.48
CA ASN A 190 -28.12 15.29 -7.46
C ASN A 190 -27.74 14.09 -6.60
N ALA A 191 -27.78 14.34 -5.30
CA ALA A 191 -27.55 13.41 -4.22
C ALA A 191 -28.86 12.74 -3.77
N THR A 192 -28.68 11.63 -3.05
CA THR A 192 -29.55 11.12 -1.97
C THR A 192 -30.86 10.43 -2.36
N SER A 193 -30.90 9.11 -2.14
CA SER A 193 -31.99 8.50 -1.37
C SER A 193 -31.46 7.30 -0.55
N ASP A 194 -32.04 7.20 0.65
CA ASP A 194 -31.54 6.63 1.90
C ASP A 194 -31.90 5.12 2.08
N PRO A 195 -31.70 4.48 3.26
CA PRO A 195 -31.32 3.07 3.38
C PRO A 195 -32.50 2.15 3.71
N LYS A 196 -32.44 0.89 3.27
CA LYS A 196 -33.41 -0.15 3.67
C LYS A 196 -32.92 -0.90 4.91
N LYS A 197 -33.51 -0.54 6.05
CA LYS A 197 -33.43 -1.19 7.37
C LYS A 197 -33.94 -2.66 7.32
N PRO A 198 -33.37 -3.57 8.13
CA PRO A 198 -33.73 -5.00 8.15
C PRO A 198 -35.04 -5.31 8.88
N ALA A 199 -35.72 -6.36 8.43
CA ALA A 199 -36.88 -6.94 9.08
C ALA A 199 -36.47 -8.00 10.12
N THR A 200 -36.75 -7.69 11.39
CA THR A 200 -36.86 -8.61 12.53
C THR A 200 -38.15 -9.44 12.42
N THR A 201 -38.20 -10.62 13.06
CA THR A 201 -39.35 -11.30 13.77
C THR A 201 -39.27 -12.83 13.61
N PRO A 202 -39.69 -13.70 14.56
CA PRO A 202 -39.58 -13.71 16.02
C PRO A 202 -39.00 -15.03 16.59
N ILE A 203 -38.81 -15.02 17.91
CA ILE A 203 -38.52 -16.14 18.82
C ILE A 203 -39.64 -17.20 18.78
N ILE A 204 -39.29 -18.48 18.70
CA ILE A 204 -40.13 -19.59 19.18
C ILE A 204 -39.36 -20.37 20.25
N GLN A 205 -39.96 -20.33 21.44
CA GLN A 205 -39.63 -21.05 22.66
C GLN A 205 -40.28 -22.45 22.58
N GLY A 206 -39.51 -23.51 22.76
CA GLY A 206 -40.01 -24.89 22.80
C GLY A 206 -39.12 -25.76 23.70
N SER A 207 -39.66 -26.11 24.87
CA SER A 207 -39.07 -26.96 25.92
C SER A 207 -38.71 -28.38 25.45
N PRO A 208 -37.87 -29.11 26.22
CA PRO A 208 -37.45 -30.48 25.91
C PRO A 208 -38.39 -31.55 26.50
N PRO A 209 -38.39 -32.75 25.89
CA PRO A 209 -38.61 -34.04 26.57
C PRO A 209 -37.41 -34.99 26.30
N GLU A 210 -36.92 -35.92 27.13
CA GLU A 210 -37.19 -36.49 28.46
C GLU A 210 -35.83 -36.82 29.10
#